data_AF-A0AAD7LQU1-F1
#
_entry.id   AF-A0AAD7LQU1-F1
#
_cell.length_a   1.000
_cell.length_b   1.000
_cell.length_c   1.000
_cell.angle_alpha   90.00
_cell.angle_beta   90.00
_cell.angle_gamma   90.00
#
_symmetry.space_group_name_H-M   'P 1'
#
loop_
_entity.id
_entity.type
_entity.pdbx_description
1 polymer ?
#
loop_
_entity_poly.entity_id
_entity_poly.type
_entity_poly.pdbx_seq_one_letter_code
_entity_poly.pdbx_strand_id
1 'polypeptide(L)'
;MIPLINIGPIGVRTIGIWGMSGVGKTTIAKAIYNEVRSNFEGGSFLAKIKEVWGHDNGQIRLQQQLLTDVFKANKALIQNVDEGTILLKERLRHRRVLVVLDDVDKQDQLKALCGNRNWFQPEIYIILFNCLKFDDT
;
A
#
# COMPACT_ATOMS: atom_id res chain seq x y z
N MET A 1 -4.09 -2.72 24.99
CA MET A 1 -4.10 -1.34 24.44
C MET A 1 -4.59 -1.46 23.00
N ILE A 2 -5.77 -0.93 22.70
CA ILE A 2 -6.39 -0.99 21.38
C ILE A 2 -5.61 -0.01 20.47
N PRO A 3 -5.22 -0.37 19.23
CA PRO A 3 -4.69 0.62 18.30
C PRO A 3 -5.81 1.64 17.98
N LEU A 4 -5.61 2.89 18.38
CA LEU A 4 -6.57 3.98 18.20
C LEU A 4 -6.59 4.37 16.71
N ILE A 5 -7.71 4.13 16.03
CA ILE A 5 -7.92 4.56 14.64
C ILE A 5 -8.62 5.93 14.69
N ASN A 6 -7.89 7.00 14.35
CA ASN A 6 -8.47 8.34 14.22
C ASN A 6 -8.83 8.62 12.75
N ILE A 7 -10.12 8.82 12.47
CA ILE A 7 -10.66 9.08 11.12
C ILE A 7 -11.33 10.47 11.11
N GLY A 8 -10.55 11.57 10.99
CA GLY A 8 -11.07 12.95 10.81
C GLY A 8 -11.09 13.41 9.34
N PRO A 9 -12.08 14.16 8.81
CA PRO A 9 -12.54 14.15 7.40
C PRO A 9 -11.53 14.55 6.28
N ILE A 10 -11.79 14.04 5.06
CA ILE A 10 -11.24 14.32 3.69
C ILE A 10 -9.70 14.52 3.54
N GLY A 11 -9.03 13.59 2.84
CA GLY A 11 -7.59 13.63 2.53
C GLY A 11 -6.95 12.25 2.32
N VAL A 12 -5.71 12.18 1.82
CA VAL A 12 -4.91 10.94 1.80
C VAL A 12 -4.60 10.53 3.26
N ARG A 13 -4.94 9.31 3.68
CA ARG A 13 -4.87 8.87 5.09
C ARG A 13 -3.88 7.74 5.32
N THR A 14 -2.59 8.02 5.44
CA THR A 14 -1.67 6.97 5.89
C THR A 14 -1.92 6.63 7.35
N ILE A 15 -2.00 5.34 7.69
CA ILE A 15 -2.11 4.84 9.07
C ILE A 15 -0.85 4.00 9.38
N GLY A 16 -0.28 4.07 10.57
CA GLY A 16 0.77 3.12 10.98
C GLY A 16 0.19 2.07 11.91
N ILE A 17 0.53 0.78 11.78
CA ILE A 17 0.30 -0.21 12.85
C ILE A 17 1.65 -0.74 13.31
N TRP A 18 2.19 -0.11 14.34
CA TRP A 18 3.44 -0.51 14.99
C TRP A 18 3.17 -1.31 16.28
N GLY A 19 4.15 -2.12 16.68
CA GLY A 19 4.09 -2.91 17.91
C GLY A 19 4.97 -4.15 17.84
N MET A 20 5.08 -4.88 18.96
CA MET A 20 5.89 -6.10 19.05
C MET A 20 5.49 -7.17 18.02
N SER A 21 6.43 -8.05 17.70
CA SER A 21 6.14 -9.25 16.90
C SER A 21 5.07 -10.12 17.59
N GLY A 22 4.24 -10.82 16.81
CA GLY A 22 3.22 -11.74 17.32
C GLY A 22 1.92 -11.10 17.85
N VAL A 23 1.81 -9.77 17.92
CA VAL A 23 0.61 -9.07 18.44
C VAL A 23 -0.62 -9.12 17.50
N GLY A 24 -0.47 -9.66 16.28
CA GLY A 24 -1.58 -9.77 15.32
C GLY A 24 -1.79 -8.51 14.46
N LYS A 25 -0.75 -7.69 14.26
CA LYS A 25 -0.81 -6.45 13.46
C LYS A 25 -1.31 -6.69 12.03
N THR A 26 -0.72 -7.68 11.35
CA THR A 26 -1.14 -8.12 10.02
C THR A 26 -2.60 -8.61 10.02
N THR A 27 -3.01 -9.32 11.08
CA THR A 27 -4.40 -9.79 11.25
C THR A 27 -5.38 -8.62 11.33
N ILE A 28 -5.07 -7.59 12.13
CA ILE A 28 -5.88 -6.39 12.25
C ILE A 28 -5.95 -5.63 10.93
N ALA A 29 -4.80 -5.42 10.26
CA ALA A 29 -4.74 -4.77 8.96
C ALA A 29 -5.60 -5.49 7.91
N LYS A 30 -5.56 -6.83 7.91
CA LYS A 30 -6.37 -7.65 7.01
C LYS A 30 -7.86 -7.58 7.33
N ALA A 31 -8.23 -7.56 8.62
CA ALA A 31 -9.63 -7.39 9.04
C ALA A 31 -10.18 -6.04 8.59
N ILE A 32 -9.43 -4.95 8.82
CA ILE A 32 -9.79 -3.60 8.35
C ILE A 32 -9.94 -3.60 6.83
N TYR A 33 -8.97 -4.16 6.10
CA TYR A 33 -9.01 -4.24 4.64
C TYR A 33 -10.30 -4.90 4.16
N ASN A 34 -10.62 -6.09 4.67
CA ASN A 34 -11.82 -6.83 4.27
C ASN A 34 -13.12 -6.06 4.59
N GLU A 35 -13.18 -5.40 5.75
CA GLU A 35 -14.36 -4.67 6.20
C GLU A 35 -14.67 -3.47 5.30
N VAL A 36 -13.65 -2.67 4.94
CA VAL A 36 -13.87 -1.39 4.26
C VAL A 36 -13.61 -1.43 2.76
N ARG A 37 -13.02 -2.50 2.22
CA ARG A 37 -12.64 -2.63 0.79
C ARG A 37 -13.79 -2.38 -0.17
N SER A 38 -15.02 -2.79 0.18
CA SER A 38 -16.22 -2.60 -0.64
C SER A 38 -16.54 -1.13 -0.92
N ASN A 39 -16.07 -0.22 -0.07
CA ASN A 39 -16.29 1.21 -0.24
C ASN A 39 -15.35 1.85 -1.28
N PHE A 40 -14.36 1.13 -1.79
CA PHE A 40 -13.34 1.65 -2.71
C PHE A 40 -13.50 1.03 -4.11
N GLU A 41 -13.13 1.79 -5.15
CA GLU A 41 -13.16 1.29 -6.54
C GLU A 41 -12.15 0.17 -6.75
N GLY A 42 -10.97 0.32 -6.15
CA GLY A 42 -9.85 -0.60 -6.25
C GLY A 42 -9.24 -0.88 -4.89
N GLY A 43 -8.50 -1.96 -4.77
CA GLY A 43 -7.72 -2.19 -3.56
C GLY A 43 -6.87 -3.43 -3.65
N SER A 44 -5.73 -3.38 -2.97
CA SER A 44 -4.70 -4.41 -2.96
C SER A 44 -4.18 -4.62 -1.55
N PHE A 45 -3.90 -5.88 -1.20
CA PHE A 45 -3.18 -6.24 0.00
C PHE A 45 -1.87 -6.88 -0.43
N LEU A 46 -0.78 -6.14 -0.30
CA LEU A 46 0.58 -6.62 -0.60
C LEU A 46 1.18 -7.17 0.70
N ALA A 47 1.25 -8.49 0.79
CA ALA A 47 1.79 -9.20 1.95
C ALA A 47 3.30 -9.45 1.81
N LYS A 48 4.01 -9.52 2.95
CA LYS A 48 5.41 -9.96 3.01
C LYS A 48 6.32 -9.16 2.07
N ILE A 49 6.15 -7.83 2.01
CA ILE A 49 6.87 -6.98 1.05
C ILE A 49 8.38 -7.16 1.20
N LYS A 50 8.90 -7.14 2.42
CA LYS A 50 10.32 -7.36 2.71
C LYS A 50 10.88 -8.63 2.06
N GLU A 51 10.17 -9.74 2.22
CA GLU A 51 10.54 -11.04 1.64
C GLU A 51 10.51 -10.95 0.10
N VAL A 52 9.37 -10.56 -0.47
CA VAL A 52 9.18 -10.52 -1.93
C VAL A 52 10.14 -9.54 -2.61
N TRP A 53 10.41 -8.39 -1.98
CA TRP A 53 11.23 -7.32 -2.53
C TRP A 53 12.66 -7.76 -2.84
N GLY A 54 13.20 -8.71 -2.07
CA GLY A 54 14.57 -9.22 -2.23
C GLY A 54 14.74 -10.30 -3.29
N HIS A 55 13.65 -10.83 -3.87
CA HIS A 55 13.71 -11.87 -4.88
C HIS A 55 13.83 -11.31 -6.31
N ASP A 56 14.25 -12.16 -7.25
CA ASP A 56 14.29 -11.84 -8.68
C ASP A 56 12.93 -11.32 -9.16
N ASN A 57 12.95 -10.14 -9.78
CA ASN A 57 11.76 -9.40 -10.24
C ASN A 57 10.73 -9.11 -9.14
N GLY A 58 11.09 -9.18 -7.86
CA GLY A 58 10.18 -8.98 -6.73
C GLY A 58 9.45 -7.63 -6.76
N GLN A 59 10.20 -6.57 -7.06
CA GLN A 59 9.67 -5.20 -7.17
C GLN A 59 8.63 -5.10 -8.30
N ILE A 60 8.98 -5.63 -9.47
CA ILE A 60 8.09 -5.70 -10.64
C ILE A 60 6.82 -6.48 -10.28
N ARG A 61 6.96 -7.64 -9.62
CA ARG A 61 5.82 -8.47 -9.21
C ARG A 61 4.87 -7.71 -8.28
N LEU A 62 5.40 -6.97 -7.30
CA LEU A 62 4.58 -6.18 -6.38
C LEU A 62 3.85 -5.03 -7.11
N GLN A 63 4.52 -4.33 -8.03
CA GLN A 63 3.87 -3.29 -8.83
C GLN A 63 2.81 -3.85 -9.77
N GLN A 64 3.08 -4.98 -10.43
CA GLN A 64 2.11 -5.67 -11.28
C GLN A 64 0.89 -6.14 -10.49
N GLN A 65 1.10 -6.70 -9.29
CA GLN A 65 0.01 -7.09 -8.41
C GLN A 65 -0.85 -5.88 -8.04
N LEU A 66 -0.22 -4.78 -7.59
CA LEU A 66 -0.93 -3.56 -7.23
C LEU A 66 -1.76 -3.00 -8.40
N LEU A 67 -1.17 -2.95 -9.60
CA LEU A 67 -1.87 -2.53 -10.82
C LEU A 67 -3.06 -3.45 -11.14
N THR A 68 -2.86 -4.76 -11.03
CA THR A 68 -3.89 -5.76 -11.35
C THR A 68 -5.06 -5.69 -10.35
N ASP A 69 -4.75 -5.66 -9.06
CA ASP A 69 -5.73 -5.63 -7.96
C ASP A 69 -6.58 -4.35 -7.96
N VAL A 70 -5.95 -3.21 -8.23
CA VAL A 70 -6.61 -1.90 -8.18
C VAL A 70 -7.38 -1.60 -9.46
N PHE A 71 -6.81 -1.89 -10.62
CA PHE A 71 -7.37 -1.46 -11.90
C PHE A 71 -8.14 -2.56 -12.64
N LYS A 72 -8.17 -3.79 -12.10
CA LYS A 72 -8.72 -4.98 -12.77
C LYS A 72 -8.18 -5.13 -14.20
N ALA A 73 -6.97 -4.61 -14.44
CA ALA A 73 -6.33 -4.66 -15.73
C ALA A 73 -5.88 -6.09 -15.97
N ASN A 74 -6.05 -6.59 -17.21
CA ASN A 74 -5.33 -7.79 -17.64
C ASN A 74 -3.86 -7.61 -17.30
N LYS A 75 -3.24 -8.64 -16.68
CA LYS A 75 -1.86 -8.67 -16.14
C LYS A 75 -1.04 -7.51 -16.68
N ALA A 76 -0.91 -6.43 -15.91
CA ALA A 76 -0.16 -5.27 -16.35
C ALA A 76 1.27 -5.74 -16.67
N LEU A 77 1.67 -5.68 -17.94
CA LEU A 77 2.99 -6.08 -18.39
C LEU A 77 3.90 -4.86 -18.29
N ILE A 78 4.52 -4.69 -17.14
CA ILE A 78 5.61 -3.71 -16.96
C ILE A 78 6.94 -4.45 -17.14
N GLN A 79 7.88 -3.83 -17.86
CA GLN A 79 9.19 -4.40 -18.17
C GLN A 79 10.23 -4.09 -17.08
N ASN A 80 10.03 -3.01 -16.34
CA ASN A 80 10.93 -2.58 -15.27
C ASN A 80 10.18 -1.77 -14.19
N VAL A 81 10.89 -1.44 -13.11
CA VAL A 81 10.34 -0.78 -11.93
C VAL A 81 9.94 0.68 -12.20
N ASP A 82 10.68 1.38 -13.05
CA ASP A 82 10.39 2.79 -13.38
C ASP A 82 9.11 2.91 -14.20
N GLU A 83 8.93 2.01 -15.18
CA GLU A 83 7.69 1.90 -15.96
C GLU A 83 6.49 1.61 -15.05
N GLY A 84 6.63 0.65 -14.13
CA GLY A 84 5.60 0.35 -13.13
C GLY A 84 5.26 1.55 -12.24
N THR A 85 6.28 2.29 -11.81
CA THR A 85 6.15 3.50 -10.98
C THR A 85 5.35 4.57 -11.72
N ILE A 86 5.66 4.82 -12.99
CA ILE A 86 4.94 5.80 -13.83
C ILE A 86 3.47 5.39 -14.01
N LEU A 87 3.22 4.12 -14.35
CA LEU A 87 1.86 3.61 -14.53
C LEU A 87 1.04 3.67 -13.24
N LEU A 88 1.64 3.31 -12.09
CA LEU A 88 1.00 3.45 -10.79
C LEU A 88 0.62 4.90 -10.51
N LYS A 89 1.55 5.84 -10.70
CA LYS A 89 1.31 7.27 -10.51
C LYS A 89 0.14 7.77 -11.36
N GLU A 90 0.11 7.44 -12.64
CA GLU A 90 -0.95 7.88 -13.56
C GLU A 90 -2.31 7.32 -13.18
N ARG A 91 -2.35 6.03 -12.82
CA ARG A 91 -3.61 5.31 -12.60
C ARG A 91 -4.18 5.55 -11.20
N LEU A 92 -3.33 5.68 -10.18
CA LEU A 92 -3.75 5.94 -8.80
C LEU A 92 -4.30 7.37 -8.63
N ARG A 93 -3.84 8.34 -9.43
CA ARG A 93 -4.24 9.75 -9.29
C ARG A 93 -5.74 10.01 -9.39
N HIS A 94 -6.52 9.15 -10.05
CA HIS A 94 -7.90 9.42 -10.43
C HIS A 94 -8.92 8.41 -9.90
N ARG A 95 -8.58 7.66 -8.85
CA ARG A 95 -9.50 6.69 -8.25
C ARG A 95 -9.61 6.87 -6.75
N ARG A 96 -10.56 6.18 -6.15
CA ARG A 96 -10.56 5.92 -4.71
C ARG A 96 -10.11 4.49 -4.46
N VAL A 97 -8.92 4.28 -3.88
CA VAL A 97 -8.35 2.93 -3.71
C VAL A 97 -7.87 2.66 -2.29
N LEU A 98 -7.86 1.38 -1.89
CA LEU A 98 -7.40 0.92 -0.60
C LEU A 98 -6.15 0.04 -0.75
N VAL A 99 -4.99 0.49 -0.28
CA VAL A 99 -3.72 -0.24 -0.44
C VAL A 99 -3.12 -0.56 0.92
N VAL A 100 -3.00 -1.84 1.24
CA VAL A 100 -2.30 -2.29 2.46
C VAL A 100 -0.92 -2.84 2.10
N LEU A 101 0.11 -2.35 2.77
CA LEU A 101 1.50 -2.71 2.56
C LEU A 101 2.05 -3.39 3.82
N ASP A 102 1.99 -4.71 3.86
CA ASP A 102 2.44 -5.47 5.02
C ASP A 102 3.92 -5.86 4.93
N ASP A 103 4.60 -5.79 6.08
CA ASP A 103 6.03 -6.11 6.24
C ASP A 103 6.96 -5.24 5.38
N VAL A 104 6.82 -3.91 5.49
CA VAL A 104 7.71 -2.92 4.84
C VAL A 104 8.86 -2.58 5.79
N ASP A 105 10.09 -2.68 5.32
CA ASP A 105 11.29 -2.37 6.11
C ASP A 105 12.22 -1.33 5.47
N LYS A 106 11.89 -0.83 4.27
CA LYS A 106 12.69 0.15 3.53
C LYS A 106 11.84 1.27 2.95
N GLN A 107 12.37 2.49 2.92
CA GLN A 107 11.68 3.63 2.32
C GLN A 107 11.48 3.45 0.80
N ASP A 108 12.41 2.76 0.12
CA ASP A 108 12.34 2.55 -1.33
C ASP A 108 11.18 1.65 -1.74
N GLN A 109 10.80 0.69 -0.89
CA GLN A 109 9.57 -0.12 -1.08
C GLN A 109 8.35 0.80 -1.19
N LEU A 110 8.30 1.87 -0.41
CA LEU A 110 7.20 2.82 -0.42
C LEU A 110 7.21 3.77 -1.59
N LYS A 111 8.37 4.32 -1.90
CA LYS A 111 8.53 5.19 -3.06
C LYS A 111 8.12 4.46 -4.34
N ALA A 112 8.45 3.19 -4.50
CA ALA A 112 8.12 2.43 -5.71
C ALA A 112 6.66 1.97 -5.81
N LEU A 113 5.99 1.71 -4.67
CA LEU A 113 4.62 1.19 -4.65
C LEU A 113 3.55 2.28 -4.49
N CYS A 114 3.87 3.36 -3.79
CA CYS A 114 2.92 4.43 -3.46
C CYS A 114 3.48 5.84 -3.69
N GLY A 115 4.75 5.97 -4.07
CA GLY A 115 5.35 7.27 -4.36
C GLY A 115 5.26 8.25 -3.19
N ASN A 116 4.81 9.46 -3.49
CA ASN A 116 4.55 10.51 -2.50
C ASN A 116 3.05 10.86 -2.46
N ARG A 117 2.66 11.73 -1.52
CA ARG A 117 1.27 12.16 -1.37
C ARG A 117 0.65 12.75 -2.65
N ASN A 118 1.48 13.27 -3.58
CA ASN A 118 1.02 13.89 -4.82
C ASN A 118 0.57 12.88 -5.89
N TRP A 119 0.84 11.59 -5.69
CA TRP A 119 0.32 10.52 -6.56
C TRP A 119 -1.18 10.30 -6.37
N PHE A 120 -1.76 10.78 -5.27
CA PHE A 120 -3.14 10.52 -4.88
C PHE A 120 -3.95 11.82 -4.83
N GLN A 121 -5.21 11.77 -5.25
CA GLN A 121 -6.17 12.83 -4.97
C GLN A 121 -6.82 12.65 -3.58
N PRO A 122 -7.29 13.74 -2.94
CA PRO A 122 -7.73 13.77 -1.53
C PRO A 122 -9.07 13.08 -1.20
N GLU A 123 -9.36 11.92 -1.80
CA GLU A 123 -10.64 11.20 -1.62
C GLU A 123 -10.53 9.92 -0.75
N ILE A 124 -9.35 9.68 -0.15
CA ILE A 124 -8.99 8.73 0.94
C ILE A 124 -8.35 7.40 0.49
N TYR A 125 -7.19 7.09 1.09
CA TYR A 125 -6.37 5.87 0.95
C TYR A 125 -5.76 5.52 2.31
N ILE A 126 -5.88 4.27 2.79
CA ILE A 126 -5.28 3.83 4.06
C ILE A 126 -4.14 2.83 3.80
N ILE A 127 -2.91 3.28 4.02
CA ILE A 127 -1.67 2.51 3.94
C ILE A 127 -1.24 2.17 5.36
N LEU A 128 -0.90 0.92 5.68
CA LEU A 128 -0.63 0.41 7.03
C LEU A 128 0.75 -0.25 7.17
N PHE A 129 1.63 0.36 7.97
CA PHE A 129 3.04 -0.04 8.14
C PHE A 129 3.31 -0.91 9.35
N ASN A 130 4.04 -2.01 9.14
CA ASN A 130 4.72 -2.79 10.16
C ASN A 130 6.24 -2.65 9.95
N CYS A 131 6.91 -2.05 10.92
CA CYS A 131 8.36 -1.88 11.14
C CYS A 131 9.00 -0.51 10.80
N LEU A 132 9.66 0.02 11.84
CA LEU A 132 10.45 1.26 11.98
C LEU A 132 9.68 2.57 12.19
N LYS A 133 10.09 3.32 13.24
CA LYS A 133 9.88 4.77 13.33
C LYS A 133 10.45 5.35 12.03
N PHE A 134 9.61 5.94 11.19
CA PHE A 134 10.09 6.88 10.21
C PHE A 134 10.34 8.16 11.00
N ASP A 135 11.61 8.49 11.23
CA ASP A 135 11.95 9.82 11.69
C ASP A 135 11.52 10.79 10.58
N ASP A 136 10.69 11.76 10.95
CA ASP A 136 10.19 12.81 10.08
C ASP A 136 11.38 13.52 9.42
N THR A 137 11.42 13.52 8.09
CA THR A 137 12.15 14.52 7.29
C THR A 137 11.21 15.13 6.27
#